data_AF-A0A537MPL7-F1
#
_entry.id   AF-A0A537MPL7-F1
#
_cell.length_a   1.000
_cell.length_b   1.000
_cell.length_c   1.000
_cell.angle_alpha   90.00
_cell.angle_beta   90.00
_cell.angle_gamma   90.00
#
_symmetry.space_group_name_H-M   'P 1'
#
loop_
_entity.id
_entity.type
_entity.pdbx_description
1 polymer ?
#
loop_
_entity_poly.entity_id
_entity_poly.type
_entity_poly.pdbx_seq_one_letter_code
_entity_poly.pdbx_strand_id
1 'polypeptide(L)'
;LTTLREAMSTDDKGLKVIVADGECQLARQRRIRPQIAAQLKAGERVVRTRYGVDDEVCTGDHSCIRLSGCPLLVVKPSPDPLRSDPVAHVNNGCVGCGLCGEVADAAILCPSFYKADIVQNATWWDRLLWRLRSKVIGALAC
;
A
#
# COMPACT_ATOMS: atom_id res chain seq x y z
N LEU A 1 -22.65 -7.77 -7.06
CA LEU A 1 -23.35 -7.74 -5.75
C LEU A 1 -24.73 -8.40 -5.78
N THR A 2 -25.36 -8.58 -6.94
CA THR A 2 -26.69 -9.21 -7.07
C THR A 2 -26.76 -10.60 -6.46
N THR A 3 -25.80 -11.48 -6.80
CA THR A 3 -25.69 -12.84 -6.25
C THR A 3 -25.45 -12.87 -4.74
N LEU A 4 -24.66 -11.94 -4.20
CA LEU A 4 -24.45 -11.79 -2.75
C LEU A 4 -25.72 -11.32 -2.04
N ARG A 5 -26.43 -10.35 -2.62
CA ARG A 5 -27.67 -9.80 -2.05
C ARG A 5 -28.78 -10.83 -2.07
N GLU A 6 -28.94 -11.54 -3.18
CA GLU A 6 -29.84 -12.67 -3.32
C GLU A 6 -29.52 -13.74 -2.28
N ALA A 7 -28.25 -14.20 -2.20
CA ALA A 7 -27.81 -15.16 -1.20
C ALA A 7 -28.13 -14.71 0.24
N MET A 8 -27.97 -13.43 0.58
CA MET A 8 -28.30 -12.92 1.93
C MET A 8 -29.80 -12.82 2.19
N SER A 9 -30.63 -12.66 1.15
CA SER A 9 -32.09 -12.48 1.29
C SER A 9 -32.93 -13.74 1.06
N THR A 10 -32.36 -14.87 0.62
CA THR A 10 -33.14 -16.11 0.44
C THR A 10 -33.56 -16.72 1.77
N ASP A 11 -34.78 -17.28 1.82
CA ASP A 11 -35.33 -18.02 2.96
C ASP A 11 -34.77 -19.44 3.09
N ASP A 12 -33.93 -19.89 2.14
CA ASP A 12 -33.34 -21.22 2.14
C ASP A 12 -32.45 -21.41 3.37
N LYS A 13 -32.79 -22.42 4.17
CA LYS A 13 -32.05 -22.78 5.38
C LYS A 13 -30.82 -23.62 5.02
N GLY A 14 -29.64 -23.21 5.49
CA GLY A 14 -28.39 -23.94 5.27
C GLY A 14 -27.16 -23.05 5.42
N LEU A 15 -25.97 -23.66 5.37
CA LEU A 15 -24.70 -22.94 5.37
C LEU A 15 -24.52 -22.21 4.03
N LYS A 16 -24.52 -20.87 4.07
CA LYS A 16 -24.23 -20.03 2.90
C LYS A 16 -22.71 -19.79 2.84
N VAL A 17 -22.02 -20.41 1.88
CA VAL A 17 -20.57 -20.29 1.71
C VAL A 17 -20.27 -19.31 0.57
N ILE A 18 -19.54 -18.24 0.87
CA ILE A 18 -19.01 -17.31 -0.14
C ILE A 18 -17.59 -17.74 -0.46
N VAL A 19 -17.36 -18.24 -1.67
CA VAL A 19 -16.02 -18.52 -2.19
C VAL A 19 -15.55 -17.31 -2.97
N ALA A 20 -14.71 -16.48 -2.36
CA ALA A 20 -14.03 -15.40 -3.05
C ALA A 20 -12.76 -15.99 -3.72
N ASP A 21 -12.80 -16.17 -5.04
CA ASP A 21 -11.63 -16.62 -5.81
C ASP A 21 -10.66 -15.44 -5.99
N GLY A 22 -9.85 -15.20 -4.96
CA GLY A 22 -8.78 -14.22 -4.95
C GLY A 22 -7.44 -14.91 -4.73
N GLU A 23 -6.43 -14.59 -5.55
CA GLU A 23 -5.09 -15.14 -5.35
C GLU A 23 -4.57 -14.74 -3.95
N CYS A 24 -4.31 -15.73 -3.10
CA CYS A 24 -3.70 -15.49 -1.80
C CYS A 24 -2.34 -14.80 -1.98
N GLN A 25 -2.20 -13.59 -1.44
CA GLN A 25 -0.96 -12.82 -1.56
C GLN A 25 0.25 -13.58 -1.01
N LEU A 26 0.09 -14.42 0.02
CA LEU A 26 1.19 -15.25 0.52
C LEU A 26 1.66 -16.26 -0.51
N ALA A 27 0.73 -16.94 -1.18
CA ALA A 27 1.05 -17.90 -2.24
C ALA A 27 1.70 -17.20 -3.45
N ARG A 28 1.15 -16.05 -3.84
CA ARG A 28 1.73 -15.19 -4.89
C ARG A 28 3.16 -14.77 -4.56
N GLN A 29 3.41 -14.28 -3.35
CA GLN A 29 4.74 -13.87 -2.90
C GLN A 29 5.72 -15.05 -2.86
N ARG A 30 5.28 -16.26 -2.48
CA ARG A 30 6.14 -17.46 -2.54
C ARG A 30 6.60 -17.78 -3.97
N ARG A 31 5.76 -17.53 -4.98
CA ARG A 31 6.12 -17.70 -6.41
C ARG A 31 7.02 -16.58 -6.93
N ILE A 32 6.71 -15.33 -6.60
CA ILE A 32 7.38 -14.16 -7.18
C ILE A 32 8.74 -13.86 -6.52
N ARG A 33 8.88 -14.05 -5.20
CA ARG A 33 10.14 -13.76 -4.48
C ARG A 33 11.38 -14.45 -5.06
N PRO A 34 11.38 -15.75 -5.43
CA PRO A 34 12.56 -16.37 -6.04
C PRO A 34 12.86 -15.81 -7.44
N GLN A 35 11.83 -15.48 -8.24
CA GLN A 35 12.00 -14.87 -9.57
C GLN A 35 12.66 -13.50 -9.46
N ILE A 36 12.14 -12.63 -8.58
CA ILE A 36 12.73 -11.33 -8.29
C ILE A 36 14.18 -11.47 -7.79
N ALA A 37 14.45 -12.43 -6.91
CA ALA A 37 15.80 -12.65 -6.41
C ALA A 37 16.77 -13.08 -7.52
N ALA A 38 16.32 -13.87 -8.50
CA ALA A 38 17.12 -14.22 -9.67
C ALA A 38 17.39 -13.01 -10.58
N GLN A 39 16.37 -12.19 -10.86
CA GLN A 39 16.49 -10.95 -11.63
C GLN A 39 17.48 -9.97 -10.99
N LEU A 40 17.38 -9.79 -9.67
CA LEU A 40 18.32 -8.93 -8.92
C LEU A 40 19.77 -9.41 -9.04
N LYS A 41 20.00 -10.73 -8.98
CA LYS A 41 21.33 -11.34 -9.19
C LYS A 41 21.82 -11.18 -10.62
N ALA A 42 20.93 -11.19 -11.60
CA ALA A 42 21.24 -10.95 -13.01
C ALA A 42 21.52 -9.46 -13.32
N GLY A 43 21.39 -8.56 -12.34
CA GLY A 43 21.57 -7.12 -12.54
C GLY A 43 20.39 -6.44 -13.23
N GLU A 44 19.24 -7.11 -13.35
CA GLU A 44 18.05 -6.56 -13.97
C GLU A 44 17.38 -5.51 -13.06
N ARG A 45 16.77 -4.50 -13.69
CA ARG A 45 16.03 -3.44 -13.01
C ARG A 45 14.73 -3.98 -12.45
N VAL A 46 14.59 -3.96 -11.12
CA VAL A 46 13.36 -4.38 -10.42
C VAL A 46 12.74 -3.19 -9.71
N VAL A 47 11.43 -3.01 -9.87
CA VAL A 47 10.67 -1.98 -9.17
C VAL A 47 9.70 -2.65 -8.20
N ARG A 48 9.75 -2.24 -6.93
CA ARG A 48 8.80 -2.66 -5.91
C ARG A 48 8.04 -1.46 -5.39
N THR A 49 6.73 -1.46 -5.58
CA THR A 49 5.83 -0.47 -4.99
C THR A 49 5.64 -0.75 -3.50
N ARG A 50 5.66 0.32 -2.70
CA ARG A 50 5.27 0.33 -1.29
C ARG A 50 4.35 1.52 -1.04
N TYR A 51 3.39 1.32 -0.15
CA TYR A 51 2.52 2.38 0.33
C TYR A 51 2.98 2.83 1.72
N GLY A 52 2.77 4.11 2.02
CA GLY A 52 3.11 4.73 3.28
C GLY A 52 2.10 5.78 3.68
N VAL A 53 2.19 6.18 4.95
CA VAL A 53 1.43 7.28 5.54
C VAL A 53 2.46 8.26 6.08
N ASP A 54 2.29 9.54 5.77
CA ASP A 54 3.06 10.64 6.32
C ASP A 54 2.56 10.96 7.72
N ASP A 55 3.46 10.87 8.71
CA ASP A 55 3.09 11.06 10.11
C ASP A 55 2.77 12.52 10.45
N GLU A 56 3.39 13.47 9.75
CA GLU A 56 3.23 14.90 10.00
C GLU A 56 1.87 15.40 9.48
N VAL A 57 1.40 14.80 8.38
CA VAL A 57 0.15 15.17 7.71
C VAL A 57 -1.04 14.36 8.24
N CYS A 58 -0.81 13.17 8.79
CA CYS A 58 -1.89 12.31 9.27
C CYS A 58 -2.72 13.05 10.33
N THR A 59 -4.05 12.99 10.24
CA THR A 59 -4.98 13.64 11.18
C THR A 59 -5.44 12.75 12.34
N GLY A 60 -5.27 11.43 12.23
CA GLY A 60 -5.64 10.48 13.29
C GLY A 60 -7.11 10.02 13.26
N ASP A 61 -7.82 10.26 12.16
CA ASP A 61 -9.21 9.78 11.93
C ASP A 61 -9.28 8.28 11.62
N HIS A 62 -8.16 7.70 11.18
CA HIS A 62 -7.97 6.27 10.87
C HIS A 62 -9.00 5.67 9.90
N SER A 63 -9.67 6.51 9.09
CA SER A 63 -10.63 6.06 8.06
C SER A 63 -9.97 5.11 7.06
N CYS A 64 -8.69 5.33 6.76
CA CYS A 64 -7.88 4.48 5.89
C CYS A 64 -7.79 3.03 6.37
N ILE A 65 -7.71 2.77 7.68
CA ILE A 65 -7.69 1.42 8.25
C ILE A 65 -9.06 0.75 8.11
N ARG A 66 -10.12 1.49 8.46
CA ARG A 66 -11.50 0.98 8.48
C ARG A 66 -12.02 0.62 7.10
N LEU A 67 -11.66 1.40 6.08
CA LEU A 67 -12.15 1.21 4.71
C LEU A 67 -11.29 0.24 3.89
N SER A 68 -9.99 0.15 4.17
CA SER A 68 -9.09 -0.71 3.37
C SER A 68 -9.09 -2.17 3.83
N GLY A 69 -9.20 -2.41 5.14
CA GLY A 69 -9.05 -3.76 5.72
C GLY A 69 -7.66 -4.38 5.52
N CYS A 70 -6.63 -3.58 5.23
CA CYS A 70 -5.28 -4.08 4.98
C CYS A 70 -4.64 -4.54 6.30
N PRO A 71 -4.20 -5.81 6.43
CA PRO A 71 -3.61 -6.32 7.67
C PRO A 71 -2.24 -5.71 8.00
N LEU A 72 -1.67 -4.93 7.07
CA LEU A 72 -0.35 -4.31 7.18
C LEU A 72 -0.43 -2.81 7.46
N LEU A 73 -1.65 -2.24 7.48
CA LEU A 73 -1.91 -0.86 7.88
C LEU A 73 -2.32 -0.87 9.35
N VAL A 74 -1.42 -0.41 10.22
CA VAL A 74 -1.52 -0.46 11.68
C VAL A 74 -1.49 0.95 12.25
N VAL A 75 -1.66 1.09 13.56
CA VAL A 75 -1.45 2.35 14.29
C VAL A 75 -0.14 2.29 15.08
N LYS A 76 0.54 3.43 15.19
CA LYS A 76 1.73 3.62 16.03
C LYS A 76 1.57 4.89 16.88
N PRO A 77 2.27 5.02 18.01
CA PRO A 77 2.25 6.26 18.79
C PRO A 77 2.75 7.45 17.93
N SER A 78 2.19 8.63 18.18
CA SER A 78 2.61 9.86 17.52
C SER A 78 4.09 10.14 17.81
N PRO A 79 4.88 10.58 16.80
CA PRO A 79 6.24 11.07 17.04
C PRO A 79 6.26 12.42 17.78
N ASP A 80 5.18 13.20 17.69
CA ASP A 80 5.01 14.45 18.44
C ASP A 80 4.49 14.16 19.86
N PRO A 81 5.25 14.48 20.93
CA PRO A 81 4.84 14.26 22.31
C PRO A 81 3.66 15.12 22.77
N LEU A 82 3.32 16.20 22.05
CA LEU A 82 2.15 17.03 22.35
C LEU A 82 0.87 16.45 21.76
N ARG A 83 0.97 15.48 20.87
CA ARG A 83 -0.16 14.88 20.17
C ARG A 83 -0.56 13.56 20.83
N SER A 84 -1.81 13.51 21.28
CA SER A 84 -2.39 12.33 21.93
C SER A 84 -2.84 11.25 20.95
N ASP A 85 -3.29 11.63 19.77
CA ASP A 85 -3.86 10.70 18.79
C ASP A 85 -2.76 9.88 18.10
N PRO A 86 -2.89 8.55 18.01
CA PRO A 86 -1.94 7.71 17.32
C PRO A 86 -2.01 7.93 15.81
N VAL A 87 -0.93 7.57 15.13
CA VAL A 87 -0.76 7.81 13.69
C VAL A 87 -0.86 6.49 12.93
N ALA A 88 -1.50 6.52 11.77
CA ALA A 88 -1.56 5.34 10.89
C ALA A 88 -0.19 5.07 10.27
N HIS A 89 0.17 3.80 10.14
CA HIS A 89 1.48 3.37 9.69
C HIS A 89 1.42 2.07 8.90
N VAL A 90 2.13 2.01 7.77
CA VAL A 90 2.24 0.79 6.95
C VAL A 90 3.49 0.01 7.36
N ASN A 91 3.29 -1.18 7.90
CA ASN A 91 4.39 -2.05 8.34
C ASN A 91 5.25 -2.54 7.15
N ASN A 92 6.50 -2.93 7.42
CA ASN A 92 7.48 -3.48 6.50
C ASN A 92 7.04 -4.77 5.79
N GLY A 93 6.00 -5.45 6.29
CA GLY A 93 5.37 -6.57 5.60
C GLY A 93 4.62 -6.19 4.32
N CYS A 94 4.43 -4.88 4.04
CA CYS A 94 3.72 -4.40 2.85
C CYS A 94 4.26 -5.00 1.55
N VAL A 95 3.39 -5.75 0.87
CA VAL A 95 3.69 -6.38 -0.42
C VAL A 95 3.30 -5.49 -1.61
N GLY A 96 2.73 -4.31 -1.36
CA GLY A 96 2.34 -3.36 -2.40
C GLY A 96 1.14 -3.83 -3.25
N CYS A 97 0.14 -4.47 -2.65
CA CYS A 97 -1.01 -5.02 -3.37
C CYS A 97 -1.92 -3.98 -4.04
N GLY A 98 -1.82 -2.69 -3.70
CA GLY A 98 -2.59 -1.61 -4.33
C GLY A 98 -3.89 -1.26 -3.63
N LEU A 99 -4.54 -2.22 -2.98
CA LEU A 99 -5.89 -2.04 -2.44
C LEU A 99 -6.05 -0.81 -1.53
N CYS A 100 -5.19 -0.63 -0.53
CA CYS A 100 -5.28 0.52 0.36
C CYS A 100 -4.92 1.85 -0.32
N GLY A 101 -4.06 1.84 -1.34
CA GLY A 101 -3.71 3.02 -2.10
C GLY A 101 -4.83 3.46 -3.03
N GLU A 102 -5.45 2.52 -3.73
CA GLU A 102 -6.61 2.79 -4.60
C GLU A 102 -7.80 3.30 -3.79
N VAL A 103 -8.06 2.71 -2.62
CA VAL A 103 -9.12 3.18 -1.72
C VAL A 103 -8.80 4.57 -1.17
N ALA A 104 -7.55 4.82 -0.75
CA ALA A 104 -7.14 6.12 -0.23
C ALA A 104 -7.23 7.24 -1.28
N ASP A 105 -6.82 6.96 -2.51
CA ASP A 105 -6.83 7.90 -3.64
C ASP A 105 -8.26 8.13 -4.16
N ALA A 106 -9.01 7.06 -4.42
CA ALA A 106 -10.36 7.14 -4.98
C ALA A 106 -11.37 7.82 -4.05
N ALA A 107 -11.21 7.68 -2.74
CA ALA A 107 -12.09 8.31 -1.75
C ALA A 107 -11.51 9.61 -1.16
N ILE A 108 -10.35 10.10 -1.67
CA ILE A 108 -9.64 11.30 -1.19
C ILE A 108 -9.57 11.29 0.36
N LEU A 109 -9.29 10.11 0.92
CA LEU A 109 -9.54 9.86 2.33
C LEU A 109 -8.57 10.61 3.22
N CYS A 110 -7.31 10.72 2.79
CA CYS A 110 -6.29 11.34 3.61
C CYS A 110 -5.16 11.91 2.76
N PRO A 111 -4.80 13.19 2.92
CA PRO A 111 -3.66 13.80 2.22
C PRO A 111 -2.31 13.21 2.65
N SER A 112 -2.28 12.43 3.73
CA SER A 112 -1.06 11.78 4.25
C SER A 112 -0.66 10.51 3.49
N PHE A 113 -1.55 9.94 2.66
CA PHE A 113 -1.25 8.66 2.02
C PHE A 113 -0.38 8.86 0.78
N TYR A 114 0.69 8.08 0.66
CA TYR A 114 1.57 8.15 -0.50
C TYR A 114 1.97 6.77 -1.03
N LYS A 115 2.29 6.75 -2.33
CA LYS A 115 2.88 5.61 -3.02
C LYS A 115 4.35 5.90 -3.31
N ALA A 116 5.23 5.00 -2.88
CA ALA A 116 6.66 5.07 -3.15
C ALA A 116 7.10 3.84 -3.95
N ASP A 117 7.82 4.07 -5.04
CA ASP A 117 8.41 3.00 -5.84
C ASP A 117 9.89 2.85 -5.50
N ILE A 118 10.26 1.67 -5.03
CA ILE A 118 11.63 1.29 -4.67
C ILE A 118 12.26 0.63 -5.89
N VAL A 119 13.21 1.33 -6.52
CA VAL A 119 13.94 0.82 -7.69
C VAL A 119 15.26 0.20 -7.25
N GLN A 120 15.44 -1.08 -7.57
CA GLN A 120 16.69 -1.82 -7.39
C GLN A 120 17.35 -2.05 -8.76
N ASN A 121 18.68 -1.99 -8.82
CA ASN A 121 19.47 -1.94 -10.07
C ASN A 121 19.04 -0.78 -10.99
N ALA A 122 19.09 0.44 -10.46
CA ALA A 122 18.70 1.65 -11.18
C ALA A 122 19.57 1.88 -12.43
N THR A 123 18.91 2.13 -13.55
CA THR A 123 19.57 2.44 -14.83
C THR A 123 20.20 3.84 -14.79
N TRP A 124 21.09 4.12 -15.74
CA TRP A 124 21.70 5.45 -15.87
C TRP A 124 20.64 6.55 -16.08
N TRP A 125 19.56 6.23 -16.81
CA TRP A 125 18.41 7.12 -16.99
C TRP A 125 17.66 7.39 -15.68
N ASP A 126 17.42 6.36 -14.85
CA ASP A 126 16.78 6.54 -13.54
C ASP A 126 17.59 7.51 -12.66
N ARG A 127 18.93 7.38 -12.69
CA ARG A 127 19.83 8.27 -11.94
C ARG A 127 19.83 9.70 -12.46
N LEU A 128 19.79 9.88 -13.78
CA LEU A 128 19.71 11.21 -14.40
C LEU A 128 18.39 11.91 -14.05
N LEU A 129 17.26 11.19 -14.19
CA LEU A 129 15.93 11.68 -13.82
C LEU A 129 15.86 12.05 -12.34
N TRP A 130 16.43 11.22 -11.47
CA TRP A 130 16.49 11.51 -10.03
C TRP A 130 17.25 12.81 -9.75
N ARG A 131 18.44 13.00 -10.35
CA ARG A 131 19.23 14.24 -10.19
C ARG A 131 18.46 15.48 -10.65
N LEU A 132 17.74 15.39 -11.76
CA LEU A 132 16.95 16.50 -12.28
C LEU A 132 15.77 16.81 -11.36
N ARG A 133 15.02 15.78 -10.93
CA ARG A 133 13.91 15.93 -9.96
C ARG A 133 14.39 16.55 -8.65
N SER A 134 15.51 16.07 -8.09
CA SER A 134 16.07 16.62 -6.86
C SER A 134 16.47 18.10 -6.99
N LYS A 135 17.03 18.51 -8.15
CA LYS A 135 17.34 19.92 -8.40
C LYS A 135 16.09 20.80 -8.48
N VAL A 136 15.05 20.34 -9.18
CA VAL A 136 13.79 21.08 -9.32
C VAL A 136 13.06 21.17 -7.97
N ILE A 137 12.97 20.06 -7.24
CA ILE A 137 12.35 20.05 -5.89
C ILE A 137 13.12 20.97 -4.95
N GLY A 138 14.46 20.92 -4.98
CA GLY A 138 15.29 21.83 -4.17
C GLY A 138 15.13 23.31 -4.55
N ALA A 139 14.88 23.61 -5.83
CA ALA A 139 14.60 24.98 -6.27
C ALA A 139 13.19 25.46 -5.92
N LEU A 140 12.21 24.55 -5.82
CA LEU A 140 10.82 24.87 -5.44
C LEU A 140 10.59 24.90 -3.93
N ALA A 141 11.42 24.19 -3.16
CA ALA A 141 11.36 24.18 -1.70
C ALA A 141 12.12 25.36 -1.06
N CYS A 142 12.76 26.21 -1.86
CA CYS A 142 13.48 27.42 -1.44
C CYS A 142 12.69 28.66 -1.81
#